data_AF-X1TJW4-F1
#
_entry.id   AF-X1TJW4-F1
#
_cell.length_a   1.000
_cell.length_b   1.000
_cell.length_c   1.000
_cell.angle_alpha   90.00
_cell.angle_beta   90.00
_cell.angle_gamma   90.00
#
_symmetry.space_group_name_H-M   'P 1'
#
loop_
_entity.id
_entity.type
_entity.pdbx_description
1 polymer ?
#
loop_
_entity_poly.entity_id
_entity_poly.type
_entity_poly.pdbx_seq_one_letter_code
_entity_poly.pdbx_strand_id
1 'polypeptide(L)'
;EQVDKFVEVEVGSIIVATGFNVFDPTPVSQYGYKRLDNVITSLEFERLVNADGPTGGNIVLKDGSTPRSVAIVHCVGSRDKNYHEYCSRVCCMYSLKYAHLIKEKTNAEVYQMYIDMRCFGKGYEEFYDRISEEGVNFIRGKVAEITENTTNEGEGRLVVSCEDTLLGSMIKVPVDMVILSIALEAQPDAEAVTRLFNISRSADGFFLEKHPKLDPVATTTDGVFVIGCCQV
;
A
#
# COMPACT_ATOMS: atom_id res chain seq x y z
N GLU A 1 -1.46 28.37 26.99
CA GLU A 1 -0.82 28.20 25.68
C GLU A 1 0.50 27.46 25.87
N GLN A 2 0.78 26.46 25.03
CA GLN A 2 2.11 25.87 24.94
C GLN A 2 2.96 26.81 24.07
N VAL A 3 4.11 27.25 24.57
CA VAL A 3 5.11 28.05 23.84
C VAL A 3 6.31 27.17 23.54
N ASP A 4 6.86 27.31 22.33
CA ASP A 4 8.04 26.58 21.89
C ASP A 4 9.23 26.86 22.80
N LYS A 5 10.01 25.82 23.09
CA LYS A 5 11.23 25.90 23.91
C LYS A 5 12.32 25.05 23.29
N PHE A 6 13.52 25.62 23.24
CA PHE A 6 14.72 24.85 22.97
C PHE A 6 15.12 24.09 24.24
N VAL A 7 15.43 22.81 24.08
CA VAL A 7 15.91 21.93 25.16
C VAL A 7 17.23 21.34 24.70
N GLU A 8 18.26 21.49 25.52
CA GLU A 8 19.56 20.86 25.30
C GLU A 8 19.57 19.51 26.01
N VAL A 9 19.97 18.45 25.29
CA VAL A 9 20.04 17.09 25.82
C VAL A 9 21.38 16.49 25.38
N GLU A 10 22.19 16.06 26.36
CA GLU A 10 23.40 15.29 26.10
C GLU A 10 23.02 13.81 25.91
N VAL A 11 23.40 13.23 24.77
CA VAL A 11 23.11 11.83 24.43
C VAL A 11 24.37 11.13 23.93
N GLY A 12 24.49 9.84 24.25
CA GLY A 12 25.60 9.00 23.76
C GLY A 12 25.33 8.35 22.39
N SER A 13 24.06 8.24 21.98
CA SER A 13 23.67 7.65 20.70
C SER A 13 22.31 8.18 20.25
N ILE A 14 22.05 8.10 18.95
CA ILE A 14 20.84 8.58 18.29
C ILE A 14 20.27 7.43 17.44
N ILE A 15 18.96 7.23 17.55
CA ILE A 15 18.23 6.24 16.75
C ILE A 15 17.25 6.99 15.85
N VAL A 16 17.44 6.89 14.55
CA VAL A 16 16.55 7.44 13.53
C VAL A 16 15.46 6.42 13.23
N ALA A 17 14.22 6.76 13.58
CA ALA A 17 13.05 5.91 13.41
C ALA A 17 11.86 6.71 12.84
N THR A 18 12.13 7.58 11.84
CA THR A 18 11.15 8.53 11.30
C THR A 18 10.07 7.89 10.41
N GLY A 19 10.16 6.58 10.18
CA GLY A 19 9.15 5.81 9.47
C GLY A 19 9.14 6.10 7.97
N PHE A 20 7.94 6.22 7.40
CA PHE A 20 7.72 6.29 5.96
C PHE A 20 6.61 7.27 5.63
N ASN A 21 6.54 7.65 4.36
CA ASN A 21 5.39 8.32 3.75
C ASN A 21 4.74 7.41 2.70
N VAL A 22 3.56 7.77 2.22
CA VAL A 22 2.83 6.99 1.22
C VAL A 22 2.82 7.70 -0.14
N PHE A 23 2.95 6.91 -1.21
CA PHE A 23 2.86 7.39 -2.58
C PHE A 23 1.46 7.93 -2.90
N ASP A 24 1.36 9.15 -3.44
CA ASP A 24 0.12 9.67 -4.00
C ASP A 24 -0.08 9.12 -5.43
N PRO A 25 -1.09 8.25 -5.68
CA PRO A 25 -1.29 7.66 -7.00
C PRO A 25 -2.02 8.58 -7.99
N THR A 26 -2.26 9.85 -7.65
CA THR A 26 -2.87 10.85 -8.57
C THR A 26 -2.15 10.93 -9.94
N PRO A 27 -0.80 10.86 -10.02
CA PRO A 27 -0.09 10.86 -11.30
C PRO A 27 -0.31 9.60 -12.14
N VAL A 28 -0.81 8.50 -11.56
CA VAL A 28 -1.15 7.25 -12.25
C VAL A 28 -2.55 7.39 -12.85
N SER A 29 -2.67 8.23 -13.88
CA SER A 29 -3.96 8.70 -14.42
C SER A 29 -4.90 7.58 -14.85
N GLN A 30 -4.35 6.46 -15.30
CA GLN A 30 -5.08 5.25 -15.71
C GLN A 30 -5.84 4.58 -14.56
N TYR A 31 -5.48 4.85 -13.29
CA TYR A 31 -6.19 4.29 -12.12
C TYR A 31 -7.29 5.20 -11.60
N GLY A 32 -7.35 6.46 -12.05
CA GLY A 32 -8.48 7.34 -11.75
C GLY A 32 -8.62 7.77 -10.29
N TYR A 33 -7.58 7.65 -9.46
CA TYR A 33 -7.61 8.16 -8.08
C TYR A 33 -7.95 9.66 -8.05
N LYS A 34 -8.83 10.08 -7.13
CA LYS A 34 -9.44 11.43 -7.03
C LYS A 34 -10.28 11.89 -8.24
N ARG A 35 -10.33 11.13 -9.34
CA ARG A 35 -11.13 11.43 -10.54
C ARG A 35 -12.39 10.57 -10.62
N LEU A 36 -12.29 9.30 -10.24
CA LEU A 36 -13.37 8.33 -10.21
C LEU A 36 -13.83 8.14 -8.77
N ASP A 37 -15.15 8.13 -8.57
CA ASP A 37 -15.71 7.84 -7.25
C ASP A 37 -15.42 6.39 -6.86
N ASN A 38 -15.21 6.15 -5.57
CA ASN A 38 -14.91 4.84 -4.98
C ASN A 38 -13.59 4.19 -5.41
N VAL A 39 -12.68 4.94 -6.05
CA VAL A 39 -11.26 4.58 -6.13
C VAL A 39 -10.53 5.20 -4.94
N ILE A 40 -10.09 4.37 -4.01
CA ILE A 40 -9.44 4.79 -2.77
C ILE A 40 -8.08 4.11 -2.62
N THR A 41 -7.22 4.69 -1.79
CA THR A 41 -5.94 4.09 -1.39
C THR A 41 -6.11 3.08 -0.26
N SER A 42 -5.14 2.19 -0.12
CA SER A 42 -5.02 1.28 1.03
C SER A 42 -5.10 1.98 2.39
N LEU A 43 -4.45 3.15 2.55
CA LEU A 43 -4.47 3.87 3.82
C LEU A 43 -5.81 4.56 4.09
N GLU A 44 -6.51 5.04 3.06
CA GLU A 44 -7.91 5.51 3.21
C GLU A 44 -8.82 4.35 3.60
N PHE A 45 -8.65 3.16 3.01
CA PHE A 45 -9.40 1.97 3.39
C PHE A 45 -9.13 1.55 4.84
N GLU A 46 -7.89 1.64 5.34
CA GLU A 46 -7.59 1.42 6.76
C GLU A 46 -8.42 2.34 7.66
N ARG A 47 -8.57 3.62 7.29
CA ARG A 47 -9.40 4.55 8.05
C ARG A 47 -10.87 4.19 7.98
N LEU A 48 -11.39 3.70 6.85
CA LEU A 48 -12.78 3.24 6.73
C LEU A 48 -13.07 2.01 7.61
N VAL A 49 -12.18 1.01 7.61
CA VAL A 49 -12.42 -0.26 8.30
C VAL A 49 -12.13 -0.18 9.81
N ASN A 50 -11.43 0.86 10.25
CA ASN A 50 -11.13 1.11 11.66
C ASN A 50 -12.38 1.53 12.44
N ALA A 51 -12.62 0.91 13.61
CA ALA A 51 -13.78 1.19 14.46
C ALA A 51 -13.84 2.65 14.96
N ASP A 52 -12.69 3.28 15.22
CA ASP A 52 -12.53 4.70 15.56
C ASP A 52 -12.27 5.56 14.31
N GLY A 53 -12.56 5.01 13.13
CA GLY A 53 -12.51 5.67 11.86
C GLY A 53 -13.72 6.58 11.60
N PRO A 54 -13.66 7.43 10.56
CA PRO A 54 -14.75 8.34 10.21
C PRO A 54 -16.08 7.63 9.88
N THR A 55 -16.06 6.34 9.57
CA THR A 55 -17.25 5.54 9.24
C THR A 55 -17.62 4.54 10.33
N GLY A 56 -16.99 4.61 11.51
CA GLY A 56 -17.25 3.68 12.62
C GLY A 56 -16.88 2.22 12.31
N GLY A 57 -15.94 2.01 11.39
CA GLY A 57 -15.51 0.68 10.95
C GLY A 57 -16.38 0.06 9.85
N ASN A 58 -17.33 0.80 9.29
CA ASN A 58 -18.17 0.36 8.18
C ASN A 58 -17.48 0.63 6.83
N ILE A 59 -17.50 -0.38 5.95
CA ILE A 59 -17.02 -0.28 4.59
C ILE A 59 -18.16 0.25 3.73
N VAL A 60 -18.03 1.50 3.27
CA VAL A 60 -19.08 2.22 2.55
C VAL A 60 -18.52 2.90 1.30
N LEU A 61 -19.35 2.97 0.27
CA LEU A 61 -19.16 3.78 -0.93
C LEU A 61 -19.43 5.26 -0.61
N LYS A 62 -19.13 6.14 -1.57
CA LYS A 62 -19.35 7.59 -1.45
C LYS A 62 -20.80 7.98 -1.15
N ASP A 63 -21.77 7.18 -1.62
CA ASP A 63 -23.19 7.40 -1.36
C ASP A 63 -23.69 6.77 -0.05
N GLY A 64 -22.80 6.15 0.73
CA GLY A 64 -23.09 5.51 2.01
C GLY A 64 -23.53 4.05 1.90
N SER A 65 -23.73 3.51 0.70
CA SER A 65 -24.08 2.10 0.52
C SER A 65 -22.87 1.17 0.70
N THR A 66 -23.11 -0.09 1.09
CA THR A 66 -22.03 -1.10 1.21
C THR A 66 -21.67 -1.64 -0.18
N PRO A 67 -20.38 -1.76 -0.54
CA PRO A 67 -19.98 -2.35 -1.82
C PRO A 67 -20.40 -3.82 -1.90
N ARG A 68 -20.85 -4.25 -3.08
CA ARG A 68 -21.13 -5.66 -3.39
C ARG A 68 -19.95 -6.34 -4.10
N SER A 69 -19.03 -5.55 -4.63
CA SER A 69 -17.81 -6.04 -5.28
C SER A 69 -16.65 -5.05 -5.09
N VAL A 70 -15.46 -5.59 -4.78
CA VAL A 70 -14.25 -4.80 -4.49
C VAL A 70 -13.06 -5.38 -5.23
N ALA A 71 -12.34 -4.56 -6.00
CA ALA A 71 -11.03 -4.93 -6.54
C ALA A 71 -9.92 -4.30 -5.72
N ILE A 72 -8.90 -5.08 -5.38
CA ILE A 72 -7.69 -4.63 -4.71
C ILE A 72 -6.53 -4.72 -5.70
N VAL A 73 -5.97 -3.57 -6.06
CA VAL A 73 -4.91 -3.45 -7.06
C VAL A 73 -3.56 -3.40 -6.37
N HIS A 74 -2.69 -4.36 -6.67
CA HIS A 74 -1.35 -4.46 -6.08
C HIS A 74 -0.33 -3.60 -6.82
N CYS A 75 0.80 -3.35 -6.15
CA CYS A 75 1.97 -2.69 -6.75
C CYS A 75 1.67 -1.30 -7.35
N VAL A 76 0.79 -0.52 -6.73
CA VAL A 76 0.47 0.84 -7.22
C VAL A 76 1.63 1.78 -6.83
N GLY A 77 2.42 2.19 -7.82
CA GLY A 77 3.62 3.02 -7.60
C GLY A 77 4.85 2.24 -7.15
N SER A 78 4.77 0.92 -6.94
CA SER A 78 5.92 0.04 -6.66
C SER A 78 6.15 -0.91 -7.82
N ARG A 79 7.39 -1.40 -7.99
CA ARG A 79 7.77 -2.28 -9.11
C ARG A 79 7.33 -1.68 -10.46
N ASP A 80 7.50 -0.37 -10.59
CA ASP A 80 7.11 0.42 -11.75
C ASP A 80 8.27 1.33 -12.15
N LYS A 81 8.73 1.20 -13.40
CA LYS A 81 9.85 1.99 -13.94
C LYS A 81 9.54 3.48 -14.05
N ASN A 82 8.26 3.87 -14.08
CA ASN A 82 7.87 5.27 -14.15
C ASN A 82 7.80 5.93 -12.77
N TYR A 83 7.82 5.13 -11.70
CA TYR A 83 7.72 5.58 -10.32
C TYR A 83 8.84 4.93 -9.49
N HIS A 84 8.54 3.89 -8.71
CA HIS A 84 9.53 3.20 -7.89
C HIS A 84 9.78 1.77 -8.38
N GLU A 85 11.04 1.44 -8.69
CA GLU A 85 11.41 0.09 -9.13
C GLU A 85 11.43 -0.95 -8.00
N TYR A 86 11.54 -0.49 -6.75
CA TYR A 86 11.53 -1.35 -5.57
C TYR A 86 10.13 -1.89 -5.24
N CYS A 87 10.10 -2.93 -4.41
CA CYS A 87 8.86 -3.46 -3.83
C CYS A 87 8.68 -2.92 -2.42
N SER A 88 7.51 -2.40 -2.09
CA SER A 88 7.21 -1.90 -0.74
C SER A 88 6.95 -2.97 0.32
N ARG A 89 7.17 -4.25 -0.02
CA ARG A 89 7.23 -5.45 0.85
C ARG A 89 5.97 -5.85 1.63
N VAL A 90 5.15 -4.90 2.07
CA VAL A 90 3.99 -5.14 2.94
C VAL A 90 2.66 -5.16 2.19
N CYS A 91 2.63 -4.67 0.95
CA CYS A 91 1.39 -4.45 0.21
C CYS A 91 0.61 -5.71 -0.11
N CYS A 92 1.27 -6.82 -0.45
CA CYS A 92 0.58 -8.09 -0.62
C CYS A 92 -0.18 -8.50 0.65
N MET A 93 0.45 -8.36 1.82
CA MET A 93 -0.10 -8.83 3.08
C MET A 93 -1.24 -7.98 3.60
N TYR A 94 -1.10 -6.64 3.58
CA TYR A 94 -2.24 -5.81 3.99
C TYR A 94 -3.42 -5.96 3.02
N SER A 95 -3.17 -6.27 1.74
CA SER A 95 -4.24 -6.48 0.76
C SER A 95 -4.97 -7.79 0.98
N LEU A 96 -4.27 -8.86 1.40
CA LEU A 96 -4.90 -10.08 1.88
C LEU A 96 -5.71 -9.83 3.16
N LYS A 97 -5.17 -9.03 4.09
CA LYS A 97 -5.90 -8.59 5.29
C LYS A 97 -7.18 -7.81 4.92
N TYR A 98 -7.13 -6.92 3.94
CA TYR A 98 -8.32 -6.20 3.50
C TYR A 98 -9.36 -7.12 2.90
N ALA A 99 -8.95 -8.09 2.08
CA ALA A 99 -9.87 -9.08 1.55
C ALA A 99 -10.59 -9.85 2.67
N HIS A 100 -9.86 -10.28 3.70
CA HIS A 100 -10.43 -10.90 4.90
C HIS A 100 -11.48 -9.99 5.57
N LEU A 101 -11.11 -8.74 5.85
CA LEU A 101 -11.99 -7.78 6.53
C LEU A 101 -13.22 -7.41 5.70
N ILE A 102 -13.09 -7.36 4.37
CA ILE A 102 -14.22 -7.12 3.47
C ILE A 102 -15.17 -8.32 3.53
N LYS A 103 -14.67 -9.56 3.44
CA LYS A 103 -15.48 -10.78 3.54
C LYS A 103 -16.12 -10.95 4.93
N GLU A 104 -15.47 -10.50 5.99
CA GLU A 104 -16.01 -10.57 7.36
C GLU A 104 -17.13 -9.55 7.58
N LYS A 105 -16.95 -8.31 7.11
CA LYS A 105 -17.86 -7.19 7.38
C LYS A 105 -18.95 -7.00 6.32
N THR A 106 -18.80 -7.62 5.16
CA THR A 106 -19.69 -7.48 4.01
C THR A 106 -19.86 -8.82 3.30
N ASN A 107 -20.84 -8.90 2.40
CA ASN A 107 -20.98 -10.05 1.50
C ASN A 107 -20.38 -9.79 0.12
N ALA A 108 -19.37 -8.92 0.01
CA ALA A 108 -18.83 -8.51 -1.28
C ALA A 108 -18.00 -9.60 -1.96
N GLU A 109 -18.06 -9.64 -3.29
CA GLU A 109 -17.05 -10.32 -4.10
C GLU A 109 -15.74 -9.54 -4.05
N VAL A 110 -14.62 -10.23 -3.85
CA VAL A 110 -13.30 -9.60 -3.71
C VAL A 110 -12.38 -10.14 -4.78
N TYR A 111 -11.66 -9.23 -5.45
CA TYR A 111 -10.72 -9.53 -6.52
C TYR A 111 -9.34 -8.98 -6.18
N GLN A 112 -8.32 -9.83 -6.15
CA GLN A 112 -6.92 -9.46 -5.96
C GLN A 112 -6.24 -9.38 -7.34
N MET A 113 -5.87 -8.18 -7.76
CA MET A 113 -5.19 -7.94 -9.04
C MET A 113 -3.68 -7.82 -8.80
N TYR A 114 -2.91 -8.87 -9.12
CA TYR A 114 -1.53 -8.99 -8.67
C TYR A 114 -0.55 -9.48 -9.75
N ILE A 115 0.75 -9.23 -9.53
CA ILE A 115 1.82 -9.76 -10.38
C ILE A 115 2.41 -11.03 -9.73
N ASP A 116 2.84 -10.90 -8.48
CA ASP A 116 3.33 -11.99 -7.63
C ASP A 116 2.79 -11.78 -6.20
N MET A 117 2.43 -12.86 -5.50
CA MET A 117 2.17 -12.80 -4.06
C MET A 117 3.48 -12.96 -3.29
N ARG A 118 3.80 -11.95 -2.48
CA ARG A 118 5.04 -11.91 -1.69
C ARG A 118 4.74 -12.18 -0.20
N CYS A 119 4.32 -13.40 0.07
CA CYS A 119 3.95 -13.91 1.39
C CYS A 119 5.16 -14.53 2.12
N PHE A 120 6.25 -13.76 2.28
CA PHE A 120 7.56 -14.30 2.67
C PHE A 120 7.82 -14.44 4.18
N GLY A 121 6.91 -13.95 5.03
CA GLY A 121 7.03 -14.02 6.49
C GLY A 121 6.51 -15.34 7.06
N LYS A 122 6.85 -15.63 8.32
CA LYS A 122 6.29 -16.80 9.03
C LYS A 122 4.76 -16.66 9.13
N GLY A 123 4.01 -17.67 8.69
CA GLY A 123 2.55 -17.64 8.70
C GLY A 123 1.92 -16.88 7.52
N TYR A 124 2.72 -16.30 6.62
CA TYR A 124 2.18 -15.46 5.54
C TYR A 124 1.61 -16.30 4.41
N GLU A 125 2.26 -17.40 4.06
CA GLU A 125 1.75 -18.35 3.05
C GLU A 125 0.47 -19.02 3.57
N GLU A 126 0.48 -19.45 4.83
CA GLU A 126 -0.68 -20.04 5.48
C GLU A 126 -1.86 -19.05 5.56
N PHE A 127 -1.56 -17.75 5.71
CA PHE A 127 -2.57 -16.71 5.64
C PHE A 127 -3.10 -16.53 4.22
N TYR A 128 -2.23 -16.54 3.20
CA TYR A 128 -2.65 -16.51 1.80
C TYR A 128 -3.57 -17.69 1.44
N ASP A 129 -3.21 -18.91 1.84
CA ASP A 129 -4.02 -20.11 1.64
C ASP A 129 -5.40 -19.96 2.28
N ARG A 130 -5.45 -19.51 3.53
CA ARG A 130 -6.72 -19.23 4.22
C ARG A 130 -7.58 -18.22 3.45
N ILE A 131 -7.01 -17.13 2.96
CA ILE A 131 -7.77 -16.11 2.22
C ILE A 131 -8.27 -16.67 0.88
N SER A 132 -7.53 -17.59 0.26
CA SER A 132 -8.00 -18.35 -0.92
C SER A 132 -9.24 -19.20 -0.60
N GLU A 133 -9.23 -19.87 0.55
CA GLU A 133 -10.37 -20.67 1.03
C GLU A 133 -11.60 -19.83 1.42
N GLU A 134 -11.42 -18.53 1.72
CA GLU A 134 -12.50 -17.57 2.01
C GLU A 134 -13.25 -17.08 0.74
N GLY A 135 -12.93 -17.64 -0.43
CA GLY A 135 -13.63 -17.33 -1.69
C GLY A 135 -13.22 -15.97 -2.28
N VAL A 136 -11.96 -15.59 -2.11
CA VAL A 136 -11.37 -14.41 -2.77
C VAL A 136 -10.84 -14.80 -4.14
N ASN A 137 -11.13 -14.00 -5.15
CA ASN A 137 -10.70 -14.24 -6.53
C ASN A 137 -9.29 -13.68 -6.74
N PHE A 138 -8.35 -14.51 -7.20
CA PHE A 138 -6.98 -14.11 -7.49
C PHE A 138 -6.75 -14.03 -8.99
N ILE A 139 -6.43 -12.83 -9.48
CA ILE A 139 -6.21 -12.56 -10.90
C ILE A 139 -4.77 -12.12 -11.07
N ARG A 140 -3.98 -12.95 -11.75
CA ARG A 140 -2.57 -12.67 -12.01
C ARG A 140 -2.42 -11.79 -13.25
N GLY A 141 -2.51 -10.48 -13.04
CA GLY A 141 -2.38 -9.45 -14.06
C GLY A 141 -2.10 -8.09 -13.46
N LYS A 142 -1.17 -7.32 -14.05
CA LYS A 142 -1.03 -5.89 -13.72
C LYS A 142 -2.21 -5.15 -14.36
N VAL A 143 -2.93 -4.36 -13.57
CA VAL A 143 -4.07 -3.57 -14.05
C VAL A 143 -3.58 -2.55 -15.07
N ALA A 144 -4.22 -2.56 -16.24
CA ALA A 144 -3.97 -1.63 -17.33
C ALA A 144 -4.67 -0.29 -17.10
N GLU A 145 -5.96 -0.32 -16.74
CA GLU A 145 -6.74 0.88 -16.47
C GLU A 145 -7.99 0.59 -15.61
N ILE A 146 -8.53 1.65 -15.02
CA ILE A 146 -9.81 1.68 -14.30
C ILE A 146 -10.67 2.77 -14.93
N THR A 147 -11.90 2.41 -15.31
CA THR A 147 -12.87 3.32 -15.95
C THR A 147 -14.23 3.24 -15.26
N GLU A 148 -15.11 4.21 -15.52
CA GLU A 148 -16.51 4.09 -15.14
C GLU A 148 -17.21 3.03 -16.00
N ASN A 149 -18.13 2.27 -15.41
CA ASN A 149 -18.96 1.32 -16.12
C ASN A 149 -20.09 2.04 -16.88
N THR A 150 -19.75 2.67 -18.01
CA THR A 150 -20.73 3.38 -18.85
C THR A 150 -21.54 2.47 -19.77
N THR A 151 -21.07 1.23 -19.97
CA THR A 151 -21.68 0.24 -20.88
C THR A 151 -22.69 -0.66 -20.17
N ASN A 152 -22.82 -0.57 -18.84
CA ASN A 152 -23.59 -1.51 -18.01
C ASN A 152 -23.21 -2.97 -18.26
N GLU A 153 -21.95 -3.23 -18.60
CA GLU A 153 -21.41 -4.59 -18.70
C GLU A 153 -21.22 -5.13 -17.28
N GLY A 154 -22.23 -5.85 -16.76
CA GLY A 154 -22.22 -6.42 -15.42
C GLY A 154 -22.59 -5.43 -14.30
N GLU A 155 -22.59 -5.94 -13.06
CA GLU A 155 -22.93 -5.17 -11.86
C GLU A 155 -21.67 -4.50 -11.28
N GLY A 156 -21.65 -3.17 -11.22
CA GLY A 156 -20.53 -2.39 -10.67
C GLY A 156 -20.44 -1.01 -11.32
N ARG A 157 -19.95 -0.01 -10.58
CA ARG A 157 -19.79 1.37 -11.10
C ARG A 157 -18.46 1.62 -11.79
N LEU A 158 -17.47 0.78 -11.50
CA LEU A 158 -16.11 0.84 -12.04
C LEU A 158 -15.83 -0.43 -12.83
N VAL A 159 -14.94 -0.36 -13.82
CA VAL A 159 -14.42 -1.52 -14.56
C VAL A 159 -12.92 -1.54 -14.44
N VAL A 160 -12.38 -2.64 -13.91
CA VAL A 160 -10.93 -2.89 -13.83
C VAL A 160 -10.51 -3.77 -15.01
N SER A 161 -9.65 -3.23 -15.88
CA SER A 161 -9.16 -3.94 -17.06
C SER A 161 -7.74 -4.44 -16.84
N CYS A 162 -7.49 -5.73 -17.06
CA CYS A 162 -6.14 -6.29 -17.02
C CYS A 162 -5.99 -7.49 -17.97
N GLU A 163 -4.75 -7.83 -18.29
CA GLU A 163 -4.43 -9.13 -18.90
C GLU A 163 -4.32 -10.17 -17.79
N ASP A 164 -5.17 -11.19 -17.81
CA ASP A 164 -4.97 -12.37 -16.97
C ASP A 164 -3.91 -13.25 -17.63
N THR A 165 -2.73 -13.27 -17.03
CA THR A 165 -1.56 -13.99 -17.57
C THR A 165 -1.69 -15.51 -17.48
N LEU A 166 -2.61 -16.04 -16.65
CA LEU A 166 -2.87 -17.47 -16.54
C LEU A 166 -3.85 -17.93 -17.63
N LEU A 167 -4.79 -17.06 -18.01
CA LEU A 167 -5.74 -17.32 -19.11
C LEU A 167 -5.22 -16.85 -20.48
N GLY A 168 -4.22 -15.96 -20.51
CA GLY A 168 -3.69 -15.37 -21.74
C GLY A 168 -4.71 -14.46 -22.45
N SER A 169 -5.60 -13.82 -21.70
CA SER A 169 -6.68 -13.00 -22.26
C SER A 169 -6.90 -11.71 -21.46
N MET A 170 -7.40 -10.69 -22.17
CA MET A 170 -7.86 -9.46 -21.52
C MET A 170 -9.18 -9.73 -20.82
N ILE A 171 -9.26 -9.37 -19.55
CA ILE A 171 -10.48 -9.43 -18.76
C ILE A 171 -10.89 -8.04 -18.30
N LYS A 172 -12.20 -7.89 -18.06
CA LYS A 172 -12.81 -6.70 -17.47
C LYS A 172 -13.59 -7.15 -16.25
N VAL A 173 -13.32 -6.55 -15.10
CA VAL A 173 -13.95 -6.88 -13.82
C VAL A 173 -14.75 -5.68 -13.34
N PRO A 174 -16.09 -5.70 -13.49
CA PRO A 174 -16.96 -4.68 -12.94
C PRO A 174 -16.97 -4.76 -11.40
N VAL A 175 -16.72 -3.63 -10.73
CA VAL A 175 -16.71 -3.53 -9.27
C VAL A 175 -17.37 -2.26 -8.75
N ASP A 176 -17.83 -2.27 -7.50
CA ASP A 176 -18.36 -1.07 -6.84
C ASP A 176 -17.27 -0.18 -6.25
N MET A 177 -16.16 -0.78 -5.79
CA MET A 177 -15.02 -0.10 -5.15
C MET A 177 -13.69 -0.64 -5.68
N VAL A 178 -12.69 0.24 -5.80
CA VAL A 178 -11.29 -0.15 -6.04
C VAL A 178 -10.40 0.36 -4.92
N ILE A 179 -9.55 -0.52 -4.38
CA ILE A 179 -8.53 -0.20 -3.38
C ILE A 179 -7.15 -0.29 -4.03
N LEU A 180 -6.42 0.83 -4.02
CA LEU A 180 -5.07 0.94 -4.55
C LEU A 180 -4.03 0.64 -3.46
N SER A 181 -3.28 -0.45 -3.63
CA SER A 181 -2.20 -0.83 -2.73
C SER A 181 -0.94 -0.04 -3.08
N ILE A 182 -0.83 1.15 -2.49
CA ILE A 182 0.17 2.17 -2.83
C ILE A 182 1.56 1.88 -2.25
N ALA A 183 2.59 2.40 -2.92
CA ALA A 183 3.97 2.31 -2.47
C ALA A 183 4.22 3.06 -1.16
N LEU A 184 5.20 2.56 -0.41
CA LEU A 184 5.84 3.29 0.67
C LEU A 184 7.00 4.10 0.10
N GLU A 185 7.15 5.33 0.56
CA GLU A 185 8.22 6.27 0.22
C GLU A 185 8.98 6.68 1.48
N ALA A 186 10.20 7.17 1.32
CA ALA A 186 10.89 7.86 2.40
C ALA A 186 10.13 9.12 2.82
N GLN A 187 10.33 9.56 4.07
CA GLN A 187 9.74 10.81 4.53
C GLN A 187 10.20 12.00 3.67
N PRO A 188 9.34 13.01 3.42
CA PRO A 188 9.72 14.20 2.66
C PRO A 188 10.91 14.96 3.26
N ASP A 189 11.11 14.87 4.57
CA ASP A 189 12.20 15.51 5.32
C ASP A 189 13.47 14.63 5.43
N ALA A 190 13.51 13.45 4.81
CA ALA A 190 14.63 12.51 4.92
C ALA A 190 15.98 13.14 4.51
N GLU A 191 15.98 14.10 3.57
CA GLU A 191 17.17 14.86 3.20
C GLU A 191 17.67 15.76 4.32
N ALA A 192 16.76 16.42 5.06
CA ALA A 192 17.13 17.25 6.19
C ALA A 192 17.70 16.40 7.34
N VAL A 193 17.10 15.25 7.61
CA VAL A 193 17.58 14.28 8.61
C VAL A 193 18.96 13.73 8.25
N THR A 194 19.18 13.39 6.98
CA THR A 194 20.49 12.97 6.44
C THR A 194 21.58 13.98 6.76
N ARG A 195 21.31 15.28 6.51
CA ARG A 195 22.27 16.36 6.78
C ARG A 195 22.48 16.60 8.26
N LEU A 196 21.43 16.51 9.07
CA LEU A 196 21.48 16.74 10.51
C LEU A 196 22.38 15.71 11.22
N PHE A 197 22.24 14.44 10.86
CA PHE A 197 22.98 13.34 11.49
C PHE A 197 24.17 12.82 10.67
N ASN A 198 24.45 13.44 9.52
CA ASN A 198 25.52 13.05 8.60
C ASN A 198 25.46 11.56 8.22
N ILE A 199 24.29 11.05 7.85
CA ILE A 199 24.08 9.67 7.39
C ILE A 199 23.89 9.62 5.87
N SER A 200 23.69 8.44 5.28
CA SER A 200 23.53 8.26 3.82
C SER A 200 22.16 7.71 3.47
N ARG A 201 21.78 7.83 2.18
CA ARG A 201 20.53 7.29 1.62
C ARG A 201 20.82 6.33 0.47
N SER A 202 19.97 5.33 0.31
CA SER A 202 19.98 4.45 -0.86
C SER A 202 19.39 5.17 -2.09
N ALA A 203 19.54 4.56 -3.27
CA ALA A 203 18.93 5.07 -4.50
C ALA A 203 17.40 5.15 -4.43
N ASP A 204 16.79 4.30 -3.59
CA ASP A 204 15.36 4.24 -3.33
C ASP A 204 14.88 5.35 -2.37
N GLY A 205 15.82 6.14 -1.84
CA GLY A 205 15.54 7.32 -1.01
C GLY A 205 15.44 7.05 0.49
N PHE A 206 15.44 5.80 0.93
CA PHE A 206 15.49 5.40 2.34
C PHE A 206 16.88 5.58 2.94
N PHE A 207 17.02 5.55 4.26
CA PHE A 207 18.32 5.61 4.91
C PHE A 207 19.10 4.32 4.69
N LEU A 208 20.41 4.48 4.47
CA LEU A 208 21.32 3.39 4.14
C LEU A 208 22.02 2.88 5.41
N GLU A 209 21.91 1.58 5.65
CA GLU A 209 22.71 0.89 6.67
C GLU A 209 24.18 0.80 6.29
N LYS A 210 25.03 0.58 7.29
CA LYS A 210 26.47 0.40 7.12
C LYS A 210 26.79 -0.85 6.29
N HIS A 211 26.08 -1.95 6.54
CA HIS A 211 26.23 -3.17 5.75
C HIS A 211 24.97 -4.04 5.80
N PRO A 212 24.37 -4.45 4.66
CA PRO A 212 23.07 -5.14 4.61
C PRO A 212 22.92 -6.40 5.47
N LYS A 213 24.04 -7.11 5.74
CA LYS A 213 24.07 -8.35 6.54
C LYS A 213 24.79 -8.24 7.89
N LEU A 214 25.99 -7.66 7.90
CA LEU A 214 26.86 -7.62 9.08
C LEU A 214 26.44 -6.55 10.08
N ASP A 215 25.90 -5.43 9.60
CA ASP A 215 25.52 -4.31 10.45
C ASP A 215 24.29 -3.59 9.86
N PRO A 216 23.11 -4.25 9.91
CA PRO A 216 21.94 -3.84 9.16
C PRO A 216 21.20 -2.64 9.78
N VAL A 217 21.63 -2.16 10.95
CA VAL A 217 20.97 -1.06 11.68
C VAL A 217 21.92 0.09 12.02
N ALA A 218 23.24 -0.13 12.04
CA ALA A 218 24.16 1.01 12.18
C ALA A 218 24.28 1.78 10.87
N THR A 219 24.69 3.02 10.98
CA THR A 219 25.05 3.86 9.83
C THR A 219 26.57 3.99 9.72
N THR A 220 27.04 4.71 8.70
CA THR A 220 28.47 5.06 8.56
C THR A 220 28.94 6.07 9.61
N THR A 221 28.01 6.72 10.33
CA THR A 221 28.31 7.66 11.41
C THR A 221 28.18 6.96 12.76
N ASP A 222 29.29 6.90 13.50
CA ASP A 222 29.34 6.24 14.80
C ASP A 222 28.36 6.88 15.79
N GLY A 223 27.64 6.04 16.53
CA GLY A 223 26.60 6.47 17.48
C GLY A 223 25.25 6.82 16.85
N VAL A 224 25.10 6.76 15.52
CA VAL A 224 23.83 6.96 14.82
C VAL A 224 23.35 5.66 14.17
N PHE A 225 22.13 5.26 14.50
CA PHE A 225 21.48 4.04 14.04
C PHE A 225 20.18 4.35 13.29
N VAL A 226 19.73 3.44 12.44
CA VAL A 226 18.46 3.52 11.69
C VAL A 226 17.64 2.27 11.98
N ILE A 227 16.34 2.44 12.23
CA ILE A 227 15.42 1.32 12.47
C ILE A 227 14.05 1.55 11.83
N GLY A 228 13.40 0.46 11.43
CA GLY A 228 12.01 0.47 10.97
C GLY A 228 11.85 0.95 9.53
N CYS A 229 10.69 1.53 9.22
CA CYS A 229 10.30 1.76 7.84
C CYS A 229 11.10 2.84 7.09
N CYS A 230 11.95 3.58 7.79
CA CYS A 230 12.84 4.54 7.15
C CYS A 230 14.06 3.88 6.47
N GLN A 231 14.15 2.54 6.50
CA GLN A 231 15.22 1.71 5.94
C GLN A 231 14.64 0.45 5.26
N VAL A 232 13.65 0.61 4.36
CA VAL A 232 12.87 -0.51 3.75
C VAL A 232 13.41 -0.95 2.41
#